data_AF-A0A3B0PK21-F1
#
_entry.id   AF-A0A3B0PK21-F1
#
_cell.length_a   1.000
_cell.length_b   1.000
_cell.length_c   1.000
_cell.angle_alpha   90.00
_cell.angle_beta   90.00
_cell.angle_gamma   90.00
#
_symmetry.space_group_name_H-M   'P 1'
#
loop_
_entity.id
_entity.type
_entity.pdbx_description
1 polymer ?
#
loop_
_entity_poly.entity_id
_entity_poly.type
_entity_poly.pdbx_seq_one_letter_code
_entity_poly.pdbx_strand_id
1 'polypeptide(L)'
;MSNLIIIRDITPELIYKIQTLEQMPVIGEIEIDNYQLYQSILSEEQLFKINKVVIDSINEYTEKYNLAYRQYTNGKFLIFTNEQSLKQLINENFDLFLQVNKRLDDPSINKISLSGGFAYGW
;
A
#
# COMPACT_ATOMS: atom_id res chain seq x y z
N MET A 1 10.49 -31.34 -51.13
CA MET A 1 9.66 -30.54 -50.21
C MET A 1 10.38 -30.54 -48.87
N SER A 2 10.83 -29.38 -48.45
CA SER A 2 11.69 -29.16 -47.28
C SER A 2 10.86 -29.08 -46.00
N ASN A 3 10.96 -30.09 -45.16
CA ASN A 3 10.38 -30.05 -43.82
C ASN A 3 11.42 -29.45 -42.88
N LEU A 4 11.31 -28.14 -42.62
CA LEU A 4 12.14 -27.42 -41.67
C LEU A 4 11.37 -27.24 -40.36
N ILE A 5 11.95 -27.73 -39.25
CA ILE A 5 11.45 -27.47 -37.90
C ILE A 5 12.50 -26.61 -37.19
N ILE A 6 12.08 -25.46 -36.68
CA ILE A 6 12.91 -24.58 -35.87
C ILE A 6 12.43 -24.68 -34.42
N ILE A 7 13.35 -25.02 -33.53
CA ILE A 7 13.14 -25.01 -32.08
C ILE A 7 13.99 -23.87 -31.53
N ARG A 8 13.36 -22.97 -30.76
CA ARG A 8 14.01 -21.84 -30.10
C ARG A 8 13.67 -21.87 -28.61
N ASP A 9 14.70 -21.71 -27.78
CA ASP A 9 14.51 -21.43 -26.36
C ASP A 9 13.99 -20.00 -26.19
N ILE A 10 12.86 -19.87 -25.49
CA ILE A 10 12.17 -18.60 -25.20
C ILE A 10 12.18 -18.25 -23.71
N THR A 11 12.92 -19.01 -22.90
CA THR A 11 13.00 -18.81 -21.45
C THR A 11 13.48 -17.40 -21.07
N PRO A 12 14.53 -16.82 -21.70
CA PRO A 12 14.96 -15.46 -21.39
C PRO A 12 13.86 -14.42 -21.59
N GLU A 13 13.16 -14.47 -22.72
CA GLU A 13 12.09 -13.54 -23.08
C GLU A 13 10.92 -13.64 -22.10
N LEU A 14 10.59 -14.85 -21.67
CA LEU A 14 9.55 -15.07 -20.65
C LEU A 14 9.94 -14.45 -19.31
N ILE A 15 11.18 -14.67 -18.85
CA ILE A 15 11.70 -14.11 -17.60
C ILE A 15 11.68 -12.58 -17.66
N TYR A 16 12.19 -11.98 -18.73
CA TYR A 16 12.16 -10.53 -18.90
C TYR A 16 10.74 -9.96 -18.87
N LYS A 17 9.79 -10.64 -19.52
CA LYS A 17 8.38 -10.22 -19.50
C LYS A 17 7.80 -10.24 -18.09
N ILE A 18 8.06 -11.30 -17.32
CA ILE A 18 7.59 -11.43 -15.93
C ILE A 18 8.21 -10.35 -15.05
N GLN A 19 9.53 -10.21 -15.09
CA GLN A 19 10.26 -9.21 -14.29
C GLN A 19 9.82 -7.79 -14.63
N THR A 20 9.56 -7.50 -15.90
CA THR A 20 9.05 -6.19 -16.33
C THR A 20 7.69 -5.92 -15.69
N LEU A 21 6.76 -6.87 -15.76
CA LEU A 21 5.42 -6.73 -15.16
C LEU A 21 5.51 -6.58 -13.63
N GLU A 22 6.37 -7.35 -12.97
CA GLU A 22 6.57 -7.27 -11.52
C GLU A 22 7.12 -5.91 -11.05
N GLN A 23 7.96 -5.27 -11.86
CA GLN A 23 8.56 -3.97 -11.57
C GLN A 23 7.75 -2.77 -12.08
N MET A 24 6.58 -3.01 -12.71
CA MET A 24 5.70 -1.92 -13.16
C MET A 24 5.35 -1.01 -11.97
N PRO A 25 5.47 0.32 -12.13
CA PRO A 25 5.25 1.25 -11.04
C PRO A 25 3.77 1.27 -10.65
N VAL A 26 3.54 1.39 -9.34
CA VAL A 26 2.23 1.51 -8.72
C VAL A 26 2.22 2.77 -7.88
N ILE A 27 1.18 3.58 -8.05
CA ILE A 27 0.91 4.74 -7.20
C ILE A 27 -0.37 4.46 -6.43
N GLY A 28 -0.29 4.55 -5.11
CA GLY A 28 -1.42 4.45 -4.23
C GLY A 28 -1.68 5.73 -3.46
N GLU A 29 -2.91 5.87 -2.97
CA GLU A 29 -3.28 6.84 -1.95
C GLU A 29 -3.98 6.10 -0.82
N ILE A 30 -3.58 6.39 0.42
CA ILE A 30 -4.27 5.96 1.63
C ILE A 30 -4.69 7.22 2.40
N GLU A 31 -5.94 7.26 2.86
CA GLU A 31 -6.45 8.34 3.67
C GLU A 31 -7.20 7.85 4.92
N ILE A 32 -7.14 8.65 5.98
CA ILE A 32 -7.97 8.48 7.18
C ILE A 32 -9.33 9.10 6.88
N ASP A 33 -10.38 8.28 6.91
CA ASP A 33 -11.73 8.74 6.61
C ASP A 33 -12.17 9.81 7.63
N ASN A 34 -12.88 10.84 7.15
CA ASN A 34 -13.41 11.92 7.99
C ASN A 34 -12.37 12.63 8.87
N TYR A 35 -11.10 12.66 8.45
CA TYR A 35 -10.02 13.26 9.25
C TYR A 35 -10.28 14.71 9.68
N GLN A 36 -10.94 15.52 8.85
CA GLN A 36 -11.33 16.90 9.21
C GLN A 36 -12.31 16.95 10.40
N LEU A 37 -13.24 15.99 10.49
CA LEU A 37 -14.15 15.91 11.63
C LEU A 37 -13.37 15.58 12.90
N TYR A 38 -12.45 14.61 12.84
CA TYR A 38 -11.58 14.28 13.97
C TYR A 38 -10.78 15.49 14.44
N GLN A 39 -10.27 16.31 13.51
CA GLN A 39 -9.56 17.55 13.86
C GLN A 39 -10.41 18.55 14.65
N SER A 40 -11.74 18.56 14.45
CA SER A 40 -12.64 19.48 15.15
C SER A 40 -13.09 19.00 16.54
N ILE A 41 -13.03 17.69 16.80
CA ILE A 41 -13.61 17.08 18.02
C ILE A 41 -12.59 16.44 18.95
N LEU A 42 -11.39 16.11 18.45
CA LEU A 42 -10.34 15.43 19.23
C LEU A 42 -9.26 16.42 19.68
N SER A 43 -8.61 16.08 20.79
CA SER A 43 -7.41 16.80 21.22
C SER A 43 -6.21 16.54 20.30
N GLU A 44 -5.21 17.41 20.36
CA GLU A 44 -3.95 17.22 19.63
C GLU A 44 -3.26 15.89 19.99
N GLU A 45 -3.33 15.47 21.26
CA GLU A 45 -2.78 14.20 21.71
C GLU A 45 -3.50 13.00 21.07
N GLN A 46 -4.83 13.04 21.01
CA GLN A 46 -5.63 11.99 20.37
C GLN A 46 -5.38 11.93 18.87
N LEU A 47 -5.31 13.09 18.19
CA LEU A 47 -4.95 13.16 16.77
C LEU A 47 -3.53 12.62 16.51
N PHE A 48 -2.58 12.92 17.39
CA PHE A 48 -1.24 12.37 17.31
C PHE A 48 -1.24 10.84 17.41
N LYS A 49 -2.00 10.25 18.35
CA LYS A 49 -2.15 8.80 18.48
C LYS A 49 -2.71 8.16 17.21
N ILE A 50 -3.75 8.75 16.63
CA ILE A 50 -4.34 8.28 15.36
C ILE A 50 -3.29 8.29 14.25
N ASN A 51 -2.62 9.43 14.02
CA ASN A 51 -1.61 9.53 12.97
C ASN A 51 -0.46 8.54 13.18
N LYS A 52 0.00 8.42 14.42
CA LYS A 52 1.10 7.52 14.77
C LYS A 52 0.76 6.07 14.43
N VAL A 53 -0.42 5.58 14.82
CA VAL A 53 -0.82 4.19 14.51
C VAL A 53 -0.88 3.93 13.00
N VAL A 54 -1.39 4.89 12.22
CA VAL A 54 -1.43 4.76 10.75
C VAL A 54 -0.02 4.79 10.15
N ILE A 55 0.82 5.71 10.59
CA ILE A 55 2.22 5.83 10.15
C ILE A 55 3.00 4.56 10.50
N ASP A 56 2.85 4.03 11.71
CA ASP A 56 3.52 2.81 12.15
C ASP A 56 3.08 1.61 11.29
N SER A 57 1.79 1.52 10.94
CA SER A 57 1.30 0.50 9.99
C SER A 57 1.92 0.66 8.59
N ILE A 58 2.08 1.89 8.07
CA ILE A 58 2.75 2.12 6.78
C ILE A 58 4.23 1.78 6.87
N ASN A 59 4.92 2.17 7.95
CA ASN A 59 6.33 1.87 8.17
C ASN A 59 6.58 0.36 8.17
N GLU A 60 5.74 -0.41 8.84
CA GLU A 60 5.83 -1.87 8.82
C GLU A 60 5.67 -2.45 7.40
N TYR A 61 4.84 -1.83 6.55
CA TYR A 61 4.80 -2.18 5.12
C TYR A 61 6.09 -1.80 4.37
N THR A 62 6.72 -0.68 4.69
CA THR A 62 8.01 -0.29 4.07
C THR A 62 9.16 -1.24 4.44
N GLU A 63 9.12 -1.84 5.63
CA GLU A 63 10.12 -2.81 6.08
C GLU A 63 9.94 -4.18 5.43
N LYS A 64 8.69 -4.56 5.13
CA LYS A 64 8.34 -5.88 4.57
C LYS A 64 8.35 -5.92 3.04
N TYR A 65 8.02 -4.81 2.38
CA TYR A 65 7.84 -4.75 0.93
C TYR A 65 8.63 -3.61 0.30
N ASN A 66 8.80 -3.64 -1.03
CA ASN A 66 9.42 -2.54 -1.76
C ASN A 66 8.43 -1.37 -1.91
N LEU A 67 8.23 -0.64 -0.82
CA LEU A 67 7.25 0.42 -0.70
C LEU A 67 7.91 1.65 -0.06
N ALA A 68 7.63 2.82 -0.63
CA ALA A 68 7.92 4.11 -0.03
C ALA A 68 6.63 4.93 0.07
N TYR A 69 6.59 5.89 0.99
CA TYR A 69 5.42 6.75 1.12
C TYR A 69 5.79 8.20 1.42
N ARG A 70 4.83 9.09 1.18
CA ARG A 70 4.92 10.50 1.57
C ARG A 70 3.57 10.98 2.07
N GLN A 71 3.56 11.56 3.27
CA GLN A 71 2.42 12.36 3.71
C GLN A 71 2.46 13.71 3.01
N TYR A 72 1.38 14.05 2.29
CA TYR A 72 1.29 15.31 1.54
C TYR A 72 0.27 16.28 2.14
N THR A 73 -0.69 15.75 2.90
CA THR A 73 -1.57 16.51 3.79
C THR A 73 -1.91 15.66 5.01
N ASN A 74 -2.40 16.26 6.09
CA ASN A 74 -2.69 15.54 7.31
C ASN A 74 -3.73 14.44 7.04
N GLY A 75 -3.45 13.23 7.53
CA GLY A 75 -4.29 12.05 7.31
C GLY A 75 -4.29 11.49 5.88
N LYS A 76 -3.48 12.00 4.93
CA LYS A 76 -3.39 11.45 3.56
C LYS A 76 -1.96 11.16 3.12
N PHE A 77 -1.76 10.01 2.50
CA PHE A 77 -0.47 9.44 2.18
C PHE A 77 -0.44 8.96 0.73
N LEU A 78 0.56 9.40 -0.02
CA LEU A 78 0.92 8.80 -1.30
C LEU A 78 1.83 7.61 -1.07
N ILE A 79 1.56 6.51 -1.74
CA ILE A 79 2.30 5.26 -1.70
C ILE A 79 2.95 5.04 -3.06
N PHE A 80 4.26 4.78 -3.08
CA PHE A 80 5.02 4.43 -4.28
C PHE A 80 5.54 3.02 -4.12
N THR A 81 5.18 2.13 -5.05
CA THR A 81 5.57 0.72 -5.00
C THR A 81 5.58 0.10 -6.40
N ASN A 82 5.65 -1.22 -6.49
CA ASN A 82 5.58 -1.97 -7.74
C ASN A 82 4.45 -3.03 -7.70
N GLU A 83 4.10 -3.58 -8.87
CA GLU A 83 3.02 -4.58 -8.96
C GLU A 83 3.27 -5.82 -8.11
N GLN A 84 4.52 -6.26 -8.00
CA GLN A 84 4.89 -7.38 -7.16
C GLN A 84 4.52 -7.14 -5.69
N SER A 85 4.84 -5.96 -5.15
CA SER A 85 4.52 -5.60 -3.78
C SER A 85 3.03 -5.38 -3.59
N LEU A 86 2.35 -4.71 -4.53
CA LEU A 86 0.89 -4.55 -4.47
C LEU A 86 0.16 -5.90 -4.43
N LYS A 87 0.60 -6.89 -5.23
CA LYS A 87 0.04 -8.25 -5.20
C LYS A 87 0.20 -8.91 -3.83
N GLN A 88 1.34 -8.70 -3.16
CA GLN A 88 1.55 -9.21 -1.81
C GLN A 88 0.62 -8.54 -0.79
N LEU A 89 0.46 -7.21 -0.87
CA LEU A 89 -0.49 -6.48 -0.02
C LEU A 89 -1.93 -6.95 -0.20
N ILE A 90 -2.35 -7.20 -1.44
CA ILE A 90 -3.68 -7.76 -1.76
C ILE A 90 -3.83 -9.17 -1.19
N ASN A 91 -2.83 -10.04 -1.35
CA ASN A 91 -2.86 -11.41 -0.83
C ASN A 91 -2.98 -11.42 0.70
N GLU A 92 -2.43 -10.41 1.37
CA GLU A 92 -2.54 -10.21 2.81
C GLU A 92 -3.78 -9.40 3.23
N ASN A 93 -4.68 -9.10 2.29
CA ASN A 93 -5.90 -8.31 2.52
C ASN A 93 -5.63 -6.96 3.20
N PHE A 94 -4.45 -6.38 2.99
CA PHE A 94 -4.04 -5.14 3.65
C PHE A 94 -4.18 -5.19 5.19
N ASP A 95 -3.86 -6.35 5.81
CA ASP A 95 -4.14 -6.63 7.22
C ASP A 95 -3.62 -5.57 8.20
N LEU A 96 -2.45 -4.96 7.98
CA LEU A 96 -1.92 -3.93 8.89
C LEU A 96 -2.77 -2.66 8.92
N PHE A 97 -3.44 -2.32 7.81
CA PHE A 97 -4.43 -1.24 7.76
C PHE A 97 -5.73 -1.64 8.46
N LEU A 98 -6.15 -2.91 8.36
CA LEU A 98 -7.34 -3.40 9.06
C LEU A 98 -7.14 -3.50 10.58
N GLN A 99 -5.90 -3.62 11.04
CA GLN A 99 -5.56 -3.72 12.45
C GLN A 99 -5.43 -2.38 13.19
N VAL A 100 -5.55 -1.24 12.51
CA VAL A 100 -5.35 0.08 13.14
C VAL A 100 -6.23 0.30 14.37
N ASN A 101 -7.50 -0.11 14.32
CA ASN A 101 -8.40 0.00 15.48
C ASN A 101 -8.02 -0.91 16.66
N LYS A 102 -7.35 -2.03 16.40
CA LYS A 102 -6.85 -2.92 17.46
C LYS A 102 -5.57 -2.36 18.08
N ARG A 103 -4.76 -1.67 17.27
CA ARG A 103 -3.50 -1.02 17.68
C ARG A 103 -3.74 0.32 18.38
N LEU A 104 -4.87 0.96 18.07
CA LEU A 104 -5.34 2.17 18.73
C LEU A 104 -5.89 1.81 20.11
N ASP A 105 -4.98 1.70 21.09
CA ASP A 105 -5.29 1.37 22.49
C ASP A 105 -5.72 2.63 23.26
N ASP A 106 -6.76 3.30 22.78
CA ASP A 106 -7.34 4.47 23.45
C ASP A 106 -8.88 4.41 23.40
N PRO A 107 -9.55 4.05 24.52
CA PRO A 107 -11.01 3.93 24.56
C PRO A 107 -11.73 5.27 24.42
N SER A 108 -11.02 6.41 24.49
CA SER A 108 -11.59 7.74 24.25
C SER A 108 -11.70 8.08 22.76
N ILE A 109 -11.08 7.30 21.88
CA ILE A 109 -11.08 7.51 20.44
C ILE A 109 -12.05 6.54 19.78
N ASN A 110 -13.02 7.08 19.04
CA ASN A 110 -13.93 6.26 18.24
C ASN A 110 -13.16 5.49 17.17
N LYS A 111 -13.74 4.36 16.73
CA LYS A 111 -13.17 3.59 15.63
C LYS A 111 -12.93 4.49 14.41
N ILE A 112 -11.75 4.35 13.83
CA ILE A 112 -11.33 5.02 12.60
C ILE A 112 -11.45 4.07 11.42
N SER A 113 -11.64 4.60 10.23
CA SER A 113 -11.56 3.83 8.99
C SER A 113 -10.53 4.46 8.05
N LEU A 114 -9.96 3.61 7.19
CA LEU A 114 -9.00 4.01 6.19
C LEU A 114 -9.57 3.65 4.82
N SER A 115 -9.47 4.59 3.88
CA SER A 115 -9.74 4.37 2.47
C SER A 115 -8.44 4.32 1.70
N GLY A 116 -8.40 3.48 0.66
CA GLY A 116 -7.21 3.29 -0.14
C GLY A 116 -7.52 3.02 -1.61
N GLY A 117 -6.77 3.64 -2.52
CA GLY A 117 -6.83 3.41 -3.95
C GLY A 117 -5.45 3.20 -4.53
N PHE A 118 -5.29 2.21 -5.42
CA PHE A 118 -4.03 1.92 -6.09
C PHE A 118 -4.23 1.89 -7.60
N ALA A 119 -3.40 2.65 -8.32
CA ALA A 119 -3.33 2.66 -9.77
C ALA A 119 -2.06 1.91 -10.21
N TYR A 120 -2.23 0.96 -11.13
CA TYR A 120 -1.16 0.17 -11.73
C TYR A 120 -1.49 -0.07 -13.21
N GLY A 121 -0.47 -0.38 -14.01
CA GLY A 121 -0.60 -0.52 -15.47
C GLY A 121 -0.20 0.74 -16.24
N TRP A 122 0.14 0.53 -17.52
CA TRP A 122 0.46 1.56 -18.52
C TRP A 122 -0.48 1.41 -19.71
#